data_AF-A0A0A9XTY3-F1
#
_entry.id   AF-A0A0A9XTY3-F1
#
_cell.length_a   1.000
_cell.length_b   1.000
_cell.length_c   1.000
_cell.angle_alpha   90.00
_cell.angle_beta   90.00
_cell.angle_gamma   90.00
#
_symmetry.space_group_name_H-M   'P 1'
#
loop_
_entity.id
_entity.type
_entity.pdbx_description
1 polymer ?
#
loop_
_entity_poly.entity_id
_entity_poly.type
_entity_poly.pdbx_seq_one_letter_code
_entity_poly.pdbx_strand_id
1 'polypeptide(L)'
;MGRYTEERASSPSEALIALSDLSTQIARFWELEEPATPKILSPDEDQCEQHFIKTHYRGEDGRYVVSLPFRSPSPSMTPNTKRVLNCFYALESRLSKNESLREMYRAHMQEYLDLGHMSPAKGP
;
A
#
# COMPACT_ATOMS: atom_id res chain seq x y z
N MET A 1 1.10 60.35 39.38
CA MET A 1 -0.20 60.03 38.73
C MET A 1 0.11 59.42 37.37
N GLY A 2 0.01 58.10 37.24
CA GLY A 2 0.26 57.34 36.01
C GLY A 2 0.15 55.86 36.35
N ARG A 3 -0.98 55.24 35.97
CA ARG A 3 -1.42 53.92 36.41
C ARG A 3 -0.57 52.84 35.75
N TYR A 4 0.09 52.00 36.54
CA TYR A 4 0.65 50.74 36.05
C TYR A 4 -0.51 49.84 35.67
N THR A 5 -0.53 49.41 34.40
CA THR A 5 -1.42 48.36 33.91
C THR A 5 -1.09 47.07 34.65
N GLU A 6 -2.07 46.48 35.32
CA GLU A 6 -1.95 45.15 35.92
C GLU A 6 -1.61 44.13 34.83
N GLU A 7 -0.36 43.67 34.79
CA GLU A 7 -0.05 42.37 34.20
C GLU A 7 -0.74 41.33 35.07
N ARG A 8 -1.79 40.74 34.49
CA ARG A 8 -2.50 39.62 35.09
C ARG A 8 -1.53 38.45 35.18
N ALA A 9 -0.86 38.32 36.32
CA ALA A 9 -0.06 37.17 36.66
C ALA A 9 -0.95 35.93 36.52
N SER A 10 -0.73 35.16 35.46
CA SER A 10 -1.36 33.84 35.32
C SER A 10 -0.96 33.02 36.54
N SER A 11 -1.98 32.45 37.20
CA SER A 11 -1.77 31.74 38.46
C SER A 11 -0.76 30.61 38.23
N PRO A 12 0.22 30.40 39.13
CA PRO A 12 1.20 29.32 39.00
C PRO A 12 0.56 27.94 38.79
N SER A 13 -0.68 27.76 39.28
CA SER A 13 -1.48 26.56 39.10
C SER A 13 -1.93 26.32 37.65
N GLU A 14 -2.24 27.36 36.88
CA GLU A 14 -2.66 27.22 35.47
C GLU A 14 -1.49 26.76 34.58
N ALA A 15 -0.29 27.28 34.84
CA ALA A 15 0.93 26.87 34.15
C ALA A 15 1.34 25.43 34.48
N LEU A 16 1.17 24.98 35.73
CA LEU A 16 1.43 23.60 36.15
C LEU A 16 0.47 22.60 35.49
N ILE A 17 -0.83 22.96 35.37
CA ILE A 17 -1.83 22.11 34.71
C ILE A 17 -1.52 21.97 33.21
N ALA A 18 -1.19 23.07 32.53
CA ALA A 18 -0.83 23.05 31.11
C ALA A 18 0.46 22.25 30.82
N LEU A 19 1.46 22.31 31.70
CA LEU A 19 2.68 21.52 31.59
C LEU A 19 2.43 20.01 31.80
N SER A 20 1.52 19.65 32.72
CA SER A 20 1.15 18.25 32.95
C SER A 20 0.45 17.63 31.73
N ASP A 21 -0.43 18.38 31.08
CA ASP A 21 -1.12 17.96 29.85
C ASP A 21 -0.15 17.84 28.68
N LEU A 22 0.74 18.81 28.49
CA LEU A 22 1.78 18.76 27.45
C LEU A 22 2.74 17.58 27.66
N SER A 23 3.17 17.33 28.90
CA SER A 23 4.06 16.21 29.20
C SER A 23 3.42 14.85 28.87
N THR A 24 2.11 14.74 29.10
CA THR A 24 1.33 13.54 28.79
C THR A 24 1.14 13.37 27.28
N GLN A 25 0.91 14.46 26.55
CA GLN A 25 0.82 14.44 25.09
C GLN A 25 2.15 14.08 24.44
N ILE A 26 3.26 14.63 24.94
CA ILE A 26 4.61 14.30 24.46
C ILE A 26 4.94 12.83 24.76
N ALA A 27 4.63 12.34 25.97
CA ALA A 27 4.82 10.92 26.31
C ALA A 27 4.01 9.99 25.38
N ARG A 28 2.73 10.31 25.14
CA ARG A 28 1.88 9.54 24.22
C ARG A 28 2.35 9.62 22.77
N PHE A 29 2.88 10.76 22.35
CA PHE A 29 3.47 10.91 21.02
C PHE A 29 4.69 9.99 20.87
N TRP A 30 5.58 9.99 21.87
CA TRP A 30 6.73 9.08 21.89
C TRP A 30 6.31 7.61 21.92
N GLU A 31 5.30 7.22 22.71
CA GLU A 31 4.78 5.84 22.72
C GLU A 31 4.18 5.38 21.37
N LEU A 32 3.65 6.31 20.56
CA LEU A 32 3.06 6.01 19.25
C LEU A 32 4.09 6.00 18.11
N GLU A 33 5.09 6.87 18.17
CA GLU A 33 6.19 6.92 17.21
C GLU A 33 7.32 5.93 17.52
N GLU A 34 7.37 5.38 18.74
CA GLU A 34 8.40 4.40 19.09
C GLU A 34 8.26 3.17 18.19
N PRO A 35 9.30 2.82 17.42
CA PRO A 35 9.26 1.64 16.59
C PRO A 35 9.06 0.43 17.50
N ALA A 36 8.09 -0.43 17.16
CA ALA A 36 7.80 -1.62 17.92
C ALA A 36 9.08 -2.39 18.24
N THR A 37 9.17 -2.92 19.47
CA THR A 37 10.28 -3.78 19.89
C THR A 37 10.53 -4.87 18.84
N PRO A 38 11.81 -5.21 18.56
CA PRO A 38 12.14 -6.15 17.50
C PRO A 38 11.40 -7.46 17.75
N LYS A 39 10.43 -7.76 16.88
CA LYS A 39 9.68 -9.00 16.94
C LYS A 39 10.63 -10.14 16.58
N ILE A 40 10.55 -11.23 17.32
CA ILE A 40 11.17 -12.50 16.92
C ILE A 40 10.39 -12.96 15.68
N LEU A 41 10.99 -12.78 14.51
CA LEU A 41 10.40 -13.23 13.25
C LEU A 41 10.56 -14.74 13.12
N SER A 42 9.52 -15.40 12.62
CA SER A 42 9.68 -16.75 12.09
C SER A 42 10.59 -16.73 10.86
N PRO A 43 11.21 -17.88 10.48
CA PRO A 43 12.06 -17.95 9.30
C PRO A 43 11.37 -17.49 8.00
N ASP A 44 10.07 -17.77 7.87
CA ASP A 44 9.27 -17.36 6.71
C ASP A 44 9.03 -15.84 6.69
N GLU A 45 8.80 -15.23 7.86
CA GLU A 45 8.65 -13.77 8.00
C GLU A 45 9.96 -13.04 7.70
N ASP A 46 11.08 -13.54 8.22
CA ASP A 46 12.41 -12.98 7.94
C ASP A 46 12.74 -13.09 6.43
N GLN A 47 12.43 -14.22 5.80
CA GLN A 47 12.59 -14.36 4.35
C GLN A 47 11.70 -13.38 3.56
N CYS A 48 10.45 -13.17 3.97
CA CYS A 48 9.55 -12.21 3.33
C CYS A 48 10.06 -10.77 3.49
N GLU A 49 10.54 -10.40 4.68
CA GLU A 49 11.09 -9.07 4.97
C GLU A 49 12.34 -8.81 4.12
N GLN A 50 13.28 -9.76 4.11
CA GLN A 50 14.48 -9.65 3.28
C GLN A 50 14.15 -9.57 1.78
N HIS A 51 13.15 -10.33 1.33
CA HIS A 51 12.67 -10.26 -0.06
C HIS A 51 12.05 -8.90 -0.38
N PHE A 52 11.24 -8.36 0.53
CA PHE A 52 10.68 -7.02 0.41
C PHE A 52 11.80 -5.99 0.32
N ILE A 53 12.71 -5.94 1.30
CA ILE A 53 13.86 -5.00 1.31
C ILE A 53 14.64 -5.06 0.00
N LYS A 54 14.90 -6.27 -0.52
CA LYS A 54 15.69 -6.47 -1.74
C LYS A 54 14.96 -6.07 -3.03
N THR A 55 13.65 -6.26 -3.09
CA THR A 55 12.89 -6.18 -4.35
C THR A 55 11.94 -5.00 -4.43
N HIS A 56 11.64 -4.35 -3.30
CA HIS A 56 10.83 -3.15 -3.29
C HIS A 56 11.64 -1.96 -3.81
N TYR A 57 10.97 -1.09 -4.57
CA TYR A 57 11.53 0.19 -4.97
C TYR A 57 10.40 1.17 -5.27
N ARG A 58 10.74 2.46 -5.33
CA ARG A 58 9.83 3.50 -5.79
C ARG A 58 10.15 3.82 -7.25
N GLY A 59 9.17 3.66 -8.14
CA GLY A 59 9.27 4.02 -9.54
C GLY A 59 9.36 5.53 -9.75
N GLU A 60 9.75 5.94 -10.96
CA GLU A 60 9.88 7.35 -11.36
C GLU A 60 8.53 8.10 -11.33
N ASP A 61 7.43 7.38 -11.50
CA ASP A 61 6.06 7.86 -11.38
C ASP A 61 5.58 8.01 -9.91
N GLY A 62 6.47 7.70 -8.96
CA GLY A 62 6.21 7.78 -7.52
C GLY A 62 5.47 6.57 -6.95
N ARG A 63 5.13 5.55 -7.75
CA ARG A 63 4.47 4.32 -7.27
C ARG A 63 5.48 3.36 -6.65
N TYR A 64 5.06 2.63 -5.62
CA TYR A 64 5.88 1.56 -5.05
C TYR A 64 5.68 0.28 -5.85
N VAL A 65 6.78 -0.33 -6.28
CA VAL A 65 6.82 -1.65 -6.88
C VAL A 65 7.27 -2.63 -5.82
N VAL A 66 6.50 -3.69 -5.62
CA VAL A 66 6.76 -4.72 -4.61
C VAL A 66 6.66 -6.08 -5.31
N SER A 67 7.70 -6.90 -5.21
CA SER A 67 7.65 -8.27 -5.72
C SER A 67 7.07 -9.19 -4.66
N LEU A 68 6.09 -10.02 -5.03
CA LEU A 68 5.58 -11.07 -4.15
C LEU A 68 6.58 -12.23 -4.04
N PRO A 69 6.93 -12.69 -2.82
CA PRO A 69 7.80 -13.84 -2.65
C PRO A 69 7.06 -15.14 -3.00
N PHE A 70 7.78 -16.11 -3.57
CA PHE A 70 7.31 -17.48 -3.65
C PHE A 70 7.81 -18.28 -2.45
N ARG A 71 6.98 -19.17 -1.90
CA ARG A 71 7.46 -20.17 -0.96
C ARG A 71 8.49 -21.08 -1.64
N SER A 72 9.49 -21.52 -0.89
CA SER A 72 10.47 -22.49 -1.37
C SER A 72 9.98 -23.93 -1.13
N PRO A 73 10.09 -24.83 -2.12
CA PRO A 73 10.49 -24.59 -3.51
C PRO A 73 9.42 -23.79 -4.27
N SER A 74 9.85 -22.93 -5.20
CA SER A 74 8.93 -22.15 -6.03
C SER A 74 7.89 -23.06 -6.69
N PRO A 75 6.61 -22.66 -6.73
CA PRO A 75 5.59 -23.49 -7.35
C PRO A 75 5.94 -23.73 -8.82
N SER A 76 5.90 -24.99 -9.25
CA SER A 76 6.03 -25.29 -10.67
C SER A 76 4.84 -24.69 -11.42
N MET A 77 5.13 -23.78 -12.36
CA MET A 77 4.11 -23.27 -13.27
C MET A 77 3.79 -24.35 -14.31
N THR A 78 2.96 -25.32 -13.92
CA THR A 78 2.47 -26.33 -14.87
C THR A 78 1.71 -25.64 -16.00
N PRO A 79 1.94 -26.01 -17.27
CA PRO A 79 1.22 -25.43 -18.40
C PRO A 79 -0.30 -25.55 -18.19
N ASN A 80 -0.97 -24.40 -18.08
CA ASN A 80 -2.41 -24.31 -17.84
C ASN A 80 -3.19 -23.90 -19.10
N THR A 81 -2.59 -24.07 -20.28
CA THR A 81 -3.09 -23.61 -21.58
C THR A 81 -4.53 -24.02 -21.86
N LYS A 82 -4.89 -25.28 -21.58
CA LYS A 82 -6.28 -25.76 -21.78
C LYS A 82 -7.29 -24.93 -20.96
N ARG A 83 -6.96 -24.65 -19.70
CA ARG A 83 -7.83 -23.88 -18.81
C ARG A 83 -7.92 -22.43 -19.25
N VAL A 84 -6.80 -21.81 -19.62
CA VAL A 84 -6.75 -20.43 -20.14
C VAL A 84 -7.57 -20.29 -21.41
N LEU A 85 -7.44 -21.22 -22.36
CA LEU A 85 -8.23 -21.24 -23.60
C LEU A 85 -9.72 -21.39 -23.32
N ASN A 86 -10.12 -22.28 -22.41
CA ASN A 86 -11.53 -22.43 -22.04
C ASN A 86 -12.10 -21.14 -21.45
N CYS A 87 -11.36 -20.46 -20.56
CA CYS A 87 -11.75 -19.16 -20.03
C CYS A 87 -11.88 -18.11 -21.14
N PHE A 88 -10.92 -18.09 -22.08
CA PHE A 88 -10.95 -17.18 -23.23
C PHE A 88 -12.20 -17.41 -24.10
N TYR A 89 -12.47 -18.65 -24.53
CA TYR A 89 -13.65 -18.93 -25.35
C TYR A 89 -14.97 -18.68 -24.62
N ALA A 90 -15.03 -18.94 -23.32
CA ALA A 90 -16.21 -18.62 -22.51
C ALA A 90 -16.45 -17.10 -22.44
N LEU A 91 -15.38 -16.31 -22.29
CA LEU A 91 -15.46 -14.85 -22.35
C LEU A 91 -15.95 -14.38 -23.72
N GLU A 92 -15.32 -14.85 -24.80
CA GLU A 92 -15.71 -14.49 -26.18
C GLU A 92 -17.17 -14.85 -26.48
N SER A 93 -17.63 -16.03 -26.05
CA SER A 93 -19.04 -16.44 -26.20
C SER A 93 -20.00 -15.54 -25.42
N ARG A 94 -19.58 -15.02 -24.26
CA ARG A 94 -20.40 -14.10 -23.46
C ARG A 94 -20.45 -12.71 -24.10
N LEU A 95 -19.33 -12.23 -24.63
CA LEU A 95 -19.24 -10.93 -25.32
C LEU A 95 -19.99 -10.96 -26.66
N SER A 96 -20.01 -12.08 -27.38
CA SER A 96 -20.75 -12.18 -28.65
C SER A 96 -22.27 -12.15 -28.50
N LYS A 97 -22.78 -12.54 -27.33
CA LYS A 97 -24.23 -12.56 -27.01
C LYS A 97 -24.74 -11.24 -26.43
N ASN A 98 -23.86 -10.37 -25.95
CA ASN A 98 -24.23 -9.11 -25.30
C ASN A 98 -23.35 -7.98 -25.82
N GLU A 99 -23.90 -7.19 -26.74
CA GLU A 99 -23.20 -6.10 -27.41
C GLU A 99 -22.74 -5.00 -26.43
N SER A 100 -23.62 -4.59 -25.51
CA SER A 100 -23.28 -3.56 -24.52
C SER A 100 -22.10 -3.99 -23.63
N LEU A 101 -22.08 -5.25 -23.21
CA LEU A 101 -20.96 -5.80 -22.44
C LEU A 101 -19.67 -5.82 -23.25
N ARG A 102 -19.75 -6.14 -24.55
CA ARG A 102 -18.61 -6.14 -25.47
C ARG A 102 -17.99 -4.76 -25.62
N GLU A 103 -18.81 -3.74 -25.78
CA GLU A 103 -18.36 -2.34 -25.88
C GLU A 103 -17.65 -1.89 -24.60
N MET A 104 -18.26 -2.13 -23.43
CA MET A 104 -17.65 -1.80 -22.14
C MET A 104 -16.33 -2.53 -21.91
N TYR A 105 -16.28 -3.83 -22.24
CA TYR A 105 -15.05 -4.62 -22.13
C TYR A 105 -13.93 -4.08 -23.03
N ARG A 106 -14.25 -3.73 -24.28
CA ARG A 106 -13.27 -3.15 -25.22
C ARG A 106 -12.76 -1.79 -24.76
N ALA A 107 -13.65 -0.91 -24.31
CA ALA A 107 -13.28 0.41 -23.79
C ALA A 107 -12.33 0.27 -22.58
N HIS A 108 -12.63 -0.64 -21.65
CA HIS A 108 -11.77 -0.89 -20.49
C HIS A 108 -10.42 -1.49 -20.88
N MET A 109 -10.37 -2.44 -21.82
CA MET A 109 -9.11 -2.97 -22.32
C MET A 109 -8.28 -1.88 -22.99
N GLN A 110 -8.89 -0.98 -23.76
CA GLN A 110 -8.17 0.14 -24.36
C GLN A 110 -7.60 1.07 -23.30
N GLU A 111 -8.40 1.47 -22.30
CA GLU A 111 -7.93 2.27 -21.16
C GLU A 111 -6.75 1.60 -20.44
N TYR A 112 -6.83 0.29 -20.19
CA TYR A 112 -5.77 -0.48 -19.55
C TYR A 112 -4.47 -0.50 -20.39
N LEU A 113 -4.57 -0.46 -21.72
CA LEU A 113 -3.44 -0.30 -22.63
C LEU A 113 -2.86 1.12 -22.53
N ASP A 114 -3.73 2.13 -22.60
CA ASP A 114 -3.35 3.55 -22.62
C ASP A 114 -2.67 3.97 -21.31
N LEU A 115 -3.08 3.37 -20.18
CA LEU A 115 -2.43 3.51 -18.87
C LEU A 115 -1.10 2.75 -18.76
N GLY A 116 -0.68 2.01 -19.79
CA GLY A 116 0.53 1.21 -19.79
C GLY A 116 0.49 0.00 -18.86
N HIS A 117 -0.71 -0.45 -18.46
CA HIS A 117 -0.89 -1.60 -17.57
C HIS A 117 -0.87 -2.96 -18.29
N MET A 118 -0.95 -2.94 -19.62
CA MET A 118 -0.67 -4.10 -20.46
C MET A 118 0.14 -3.72 -21.69
N SER A 119 0.78 -4.71 -22.28
CA SER A 119 1.48 -4.59 -23.56
C SER A 119 1.21 -5.85 -24.38
N PRO A 120 1.28 -5.78 -25.73
CA PRO A 120 1.26 -6.97 -26.56
C PRO A 120 2.33 -7.97 -26.08
N ALA A 121 1.92 -9.22 -25.87
CA ALA A 121 2.87 -10.26 -25.53
C ALA A 121 3.86 -10.41 -26.69
N LYS A 122 5.15 -10.53 -26.37
CA LYS A 122 6.12 -10.99 -27.36
C LYS A 122 5.68 -12.38 -27.80
N GLY A 123 5.61 -12.61 -29.10
CA GLY A 123 5.28 -13.93 -29.64
C GLY A 123 6.26 -14.99 -29.12
N PRO A 124 5.93 -16.29 -29.28
CA PRO A 124 6.88 -17.35 -29.00
C PRO A 124 8.17 -17.20 -29.80
#